data_AF-A0A2S0WH45-F1
#
_entry.id   AF-A0A2S0WH45-F1
#
_cell.length_a   1.000
_cell.length_b   1.000
_cell.length_c   1.000
_cell.angle_alpha   90.00
_cell.angle_beta   90.00
_cell.angle_gamma   90.00
#
_symmetry.space_group_name_H-M   'P 1'
#
loop_
_entity.id
_entity.type
_entity.pdbx_description
1 polymer ?
#
loop_
_entity_poly.entity_id
_entity_poly.type
_entity_poly.pdbx_seq_one_letter_code
_entity_poly.pdbx_strand_id
1 'polypeptide(L)'
;MQEGKAITVAPIDQLMTTQETANFLGISRPTLVKLLEEGEIAFERTTGGRHRKVWLADAIGYQERKRIQRRTALRDLTSEAAALGLYDADSENYREALT
;
A
#
# COMPACT_ATOMS: atom_id res chain seq x y z
N MET A 1 -2.98 -21.52 -20.41
CA MET A 1 -2.70 -20.21 -21.04
C MET A 1 -1.74 -19.48 -20.12
N GLN A 2 -0.51 -19.17 -20.54
CA GLN A 2 0.37 -18.29 -19.77
C GLN A 2 -0.16 -16.87 -19.92
N GLU A 3 -0.71 -16.30 -18.85
CA GLU A 3 -1.04 -14.88 -18.82
C GLU A 3 0.27 -14.09 -18.91
N GLY A 4 0.57 -13.55 -20.09
CA GLY A 4 1.66 -12.61 -20.27
C GLY A 4 1.37 -11.36 -19.44
N LYS A 5 2.01 -11.24 -18.27
CA LYS A 5 1.91 -10.05 -17.44
C LYS A 5 2.60 -8.90 -18.15
N ALA A 6 1.90 -7.78 -18.34
CA ALA A 6 2.52 -6.56 -18.83
C ALA A 6 3.59 -6.08 -17.84
N ILE A 7 4.79 -5.83 -18.32
CA ILE A 7 5.91 -5.28 -17.54
C ILE A 7 6.12 -3.84 -18.01
N THR A 8 6.04 -2.89 -17.09
CA THR A 8 6.36 -1.49 -17.37
C THR A 8 7.77 -1.18 -16.86
N VAL A 9 8.62 -0.64 -17.72
CA VAL A 9 9.94 -0.10 -17.36
C VAL A 9 9.83 1.43 -17.36
N ALA A 10 10.21 2.05 -16.25
CA ALA A 10 10.15 3.49 -16.06
C ALA A 10 11.42 3.96 -15.32
N PRO A 11 11.95 5.15 -15.66
CA PRO A 11 12.97 5.80 -14.85
C PRO A 11 12.48 6.05 -13.42
N ILE A 12 13.33 5.86 -12.42
CA ILE A 12 12.96 6.06 -11.01
C ILE A 12 12.68 7.54 -10.69
N ASP A 13 13.29 8.44 -11.45
CA ASP A 13 13.09 9.88 -11.48
C ASP A 13 11.96 10.28 -12.46
N GLN A 14 10.99 9.41 -12.72
CA GLN A 14 9.81 9.81 -13.47
C GLN A 14 8.84 10.61 -12.57
N LEU A 15 8.43 11.80 -13.01
CA LEU A 15 7.32 12.55 -12.41
C LEU A 15 5.96 12.01 -12.88
N MET A 16 5.15 11.54 -11.94
CA MET A 16 3.81 11.03 -12.18
C MET A 16 2.74 12.05 -11.78
N THR A 17 1.62 12.04 -12.49
CA THR A 17 0.39 12.71 -12.05
C THR A 17 -0.19 12.04 -10.82
N THR A 18 -1.08 12.75 -10.12
CA THR A 18 -1.87 12.14 -9.03
C THR A 18 -2.66 10.90 -9.46
N GLN A 19 -3.15 10.84 -10.71
CA GLN A 19 -3.90 9.68 -11.16
C GLN A 19 -2.97 8.47 -11.40
N GLU A 20 -1.85 8.67 -12.08
CA GLU A 20 -0.85 7.62 -12.31
C GLU A 20 -0.30 7.07 -10.99
N THR A 21 0.00 7.96 -10.05
CA THR A 21 0.49 7.59 -8.72
C THR A 21 -0.56 6.79 -7.93
N ALA A 22 -1.83 7.22 -8.00
CA ALA A 22 -2.93 6.51 -7.33
C ALA A 22 -3.11 5.10 -7.91
N ASN A 23 -3.06 4.99 -9.24
CA ASN A 23 -3.10 3.70 -9.93
C ASN A 23 -1.91 2.82 -9.55
N PHE A 24 -0.70 3.37 -9.50
CA PHE A 24 0.52 2.66 -9.10
C PHE A 24 0.42 2.10 -7.68
N LEU A 25 -0.08 2.92 -6.73
CA LEU A 25 -0.26 2.52 -5.34
C LEU A 25 -1.49 1.64 -5.10
N GLY A 26 -2.34 1.45 -6.10
CA GLY A 26 -3.58 0.68 -5.97
C GLY A 26 -4.61 1.32 -5.05
N ILE A 27 -4.67 2.66 -4.98
CA ILE A 27 -5.60 3.41 -4.14
C ILE A 27 -6.43 4.41 -4.96
N SER A 28 -7.50 4.93 -4.36
CA SER A 28 -8.28 5.99 -4.98
C SER A 28 -7.47 7.29 -5.08
N ARG A 29 -7.71 8.10 -6.12
CA ARG A 29 -7.10 9.43 -6.24
C ARG A 29 -7.43 10.35 -5.05
N PRO A 30 -8.68 10.41 -4.53
CA PRO A 30 -8.97 11.17 -3.31
C PRO A 30 -8.13 10.72 -2.12
N THR A 31 -7.92 9.42 -1.93
CA THR A 31 -7.04 8.89 -0.87
C THR A 31 -5.61 9.39 -1.06
N LEU A 32 -5.06 9.31 -2.29
CA LEU A 32 -3.73 9.84 -2.56
C LEU A 32 -3.65 11.33 -2.22
N VAL A 33 -4.62 12.15 -2.64
CA VAL A 33 -4.59 13.59 -2.38
C VAL A 33 -4.53 13.89 -0.88
N LYS A 34 -5.27 13.14 -0.04
CA LYS A 34 -5.18 13.27 1.42
C LYS A 34 -3.76 12.99 1.92
N LEU A 35 -3.15 11.88 1.49
CA LEU A 35 -1.77 11.53 1.85
C LEU A 35 -0.75 12.61 1.44
N LEU A 36 -0.94 13.23 0.28
CA LEU A 36 -0.09 14.34 -0.17
C LEU A 36 -0.27 15.57 0.73
N GLU A 37 -1.51 15.90 1.08
CA GLU A 37 -1.83 17.06 1.94
C GLU A 37 -1.39 16.84 3.40
N GLU A 38 -1.38 15.60 3.86
CA GLU A 38 -0.87 15.17 5.17
C GLU A 38 0.67 15.06 5.22
N GLY A 39 1.34 15.17 4.06
CA GLY A 39 2.80 15.09 3.98
C GLY A 39 3.37 13.67 4.05
N GLU A 40 2.54 12.63 3.96
CA GLU A 40 2.96 11.24 3.98
C GLU A 40 3.79 10.84 2.74
N ILE A 41 3.59 11.56 1.63
CA ILE A 41 4.33 11.40 0.38
C ILE A 41 4.69 12.79 -0.14
N ALA A 42 5.95 12.99 -0.50
CA ALA A 42 6.41 14.23 -1.09
C ALA A 42 5.75 14.46 -2.47
N PHE A 43 5.49 15.72 -2.80
CA PHE A 43 4.98 16.10 -4.10
C PHE A 43 5.48 17.48 -4.49
N GLU A 44 5.54 17.72 -5.79
CA GLU A 44 5.84 19.01 -6.36
C GLU A 44 4.58 19.59 -7.03
N ARG A 45 4.54 20.91 -7.16
CA ARG A 45 3.56 21.58 -8.00
C ARG A 45 4.22 21.96 -9.30
N THR A 46 3.52 21.76 -10.42
CA THR A 46 3.98 22.26 -11.73
C THR A 46 4.26 23.75 -11.65
N THR A 47 5.34 24.22 -12.27
CA THR A 47 5.70 25.65 -12.33
C THR A 47 4.51 26.48 -12.83
N GLY A 48 4.01 27.40 -11.99
CA GLY A 48 2.86 28.25 -12.31
C GLY A 48 1.48 27.57 -12.28
N GLY A 49 1.38 26.30 -11.87
CA GLY A 49 0.14 25.52 -11.91
C GLY A 49 -0.34 24.96 -10.55
N ARG A 50 -1.61 24.53 -10.51
CA ARG A 50 -2.22 23.90 -9.31
C ARG A 50 -2.00 22.38 -9.23
N HIS A 51 -1.55 21.75 -10.32
CA HIS A 51 -1.45 20.30 -10.41
C HIS A 51 -0.27 19.78 -9.60
N ARG A 52 -0.52 18.71 -8.84
CA ARG A 52 0.50 17.99 -8.07
C ARG A 52 1.14 16.90 -8.92
N LYS A 53 2.46 16.76 -8.80
CA LYS A 53 3.26 15.70 -9.39
C LYS A 53 4.04 14.99 -8.28
N VAL A 54 4.23 13.69 -8.44
CA VAL A 54 4.88 12.83 -7.44
C VAL A 54 5.99 12.07 -8.16
N TRP A 55 7.20 12.06 -7.62
CA TRP A 55 8.27 11.23 -8.18
C TRP A 55 7.96 9.76 -7.94
N LEU A 56 8.27 8.91 -8.92
CA LEU A 56 8.11 7.46 -8.77
C LEU A 56 8.90 6.92 -7.58
N ALA A 57 10.11 7.46 -7.33
CA ALA A 57 10.90 7.17 -6.13
C ALA A 57 10.12 7.36 -4.82
N ASP A 58 9.40 8.47 -4.67
CA ASP A 58 8.63 8.78 -3.46
C ASP A 58 7.44 7.85 -3.28
N ALA A 59 6.75 7.52 -4.38
CA ALA A 59 5.65 6.56 -4.37
C ALA A 59 6.13 5.15 -3.97
N ILE A 60 7.26 4.70 -4.51
CA ILE A 60 7.90 3.43 -4.13
C ILE A 60 8.28 3.45 -2.65
N GLY A 61 8.92 4.53 -2.18
CA GLY A 61 9.32 4.68 -0.79
C GLY A 61 8.14 4.61 0.16
N TYR A 62 7.02 5.25 -0.17
CA TYR A 62 5.78 5.15 0.60
C TYR A 62 5.22 3.72 0.61
N GLN A 63 5.16 3.05 -0.55
CA GLN A 63 4.65 1.69 -0.67
C GLN A 63 5.41 0.71 0.22
N GLU A 64 6.75 0.82 0.24
CA GLU A 64 7.59 -0.06 1.07
C GLU A 64 7.41 0.23 2.56
N ARG A 65 7.38 1.50 2.98
CA ARG A 65 7.06 1.85 4.38
C ARG A 65 5.72 1.27 4.82
N LYS A 66 4.67 1.42 4.01
CA LYS A 66 3.33 0.87 4.32
C LYS A 66 3.29 -0.65 4.29
N ARG A 67 4.10 -1.31 3.47
CA ARG A 67 4.21 -2.77 3.46
C ARG A 67 4.84 -3.27 4.76
N ILE A 68 5.91 -2.63 5.22
CA ILE A 68 6.57 -2.97 6.48
C ILE A 68 5.62 -2.74 7.65
N GLN A 69 5.00 -1.55 7.75
CA GLN A 69 4.04 -1.23 8.82
C GLN A 69 2.90 -2.26 8.92
N ARG A 70 2.29 -2.62 7.78
CA ARG A 70 1.22 -3.64 7.76
C ARG A 70 1.71 -5.00 8.24
N ARG A 71 2.89 -5.43 7.80
CA ARG A 71 3.44 -6.73 8.20
C ARG A 71 3.81 -6.77 9.68
N THR A 72 4.36 -5.68 10.22
CA THR A 72 4.63 -5.55 11.66
C THR A 72 3.33 -5.61 12.45
N ALA A 73 2.32 -4.80 12.09
CA ALA A 73 1.03 -4.80 12.80
C ALA A 73 0.35 -6.19 12.81
N LEU A 74 0.34 -6.90 11.68
CA LEU A 74 -0.19 -8.26 11.62
C LEU A 74 0.58 -9.25 12.50
N ARG A 75 1.91 -9.12 12.52
CA ARG A 75 2.77 -9.95 13.38
C ARG A 75 2.51 -9.68 14.85
N ASP A 76 2.35 -8.42 15.23
CA ASP A 76 2.10 -8.02 16.61
C ASP A 76 0.74 -8.55 17.08
N LEU A 77 -0.32 -8.37 16.29
CA LEU A 77 -1.66 -8.93 16.57
C LEU A 77 -1.62 -10.45 16.72
N THR A 78 -0.88 -11.13 15.85
CA THR A 78 -0.72 -12.60 15.90
C THR A 78 0.03 -13.04 17.15
N SER A 79 1.11 -12.33 17.50
CA SER A 79 1.90 -12.61 18.70
C SER A 79 1.10 -12.38 19.98
N GLU A 80 0.28 -11.33 20.01
CA GLU A 80 -0.59 -11.01 21.15
C GLU A 80 -1.68 -12.07 21.31
N ALA A 81 -2.34 -12.49 20.22
CA ALA A 81 -3.32 -13.57 20.25
C ALA A 81 -2.72 -14.91 20.73
N ALA A 82 -1.50 -15.24 20.29
CA ALA A 82 -0.77 -16.42 20.77
C ALA A 82 -0.43 -16.34 22.26
N ALA A 83 0.05 -15.18 22.74
CA ALA A 83 0.36 -14.98 24.15
C ALA A 83 -0.90 -15.09 25.05
N LEU A 84 -2.07 -14.73 24.52
CA LEU A 84 -3.37 -14.86 25.19
C LEU A 84 -3.97 -16.28 25.06
N GLY A 85 -3.30 -17.22 24.41
CA GLY A 85 -3.79 -18.58 24.18
C GLY A 85 -4.98 -18.66 23.21
N LEU A 86 -5.27 -17.58 22.47
CA LEU A 86 -6.38 -17.49 21.52
C LEU A 86 -6.02 -18.06 20.13
N TYR A 87 -4.75 -18.40 19.92
CA TYR A 87 -4.26 -18.94 18.64
C TYR A 87 -4.36 -20.47 18.55
N ASP A 88 -4.40 -21.15 19.69
CA ASP A 88 -4.56 -22.63 19.81
C ASP A 88 -6.02 -23.07 19.95
N ALA A 89 -6.99 -22.15 19.83
CA ALA A 89 -8.41 -22.48 19.90
C ALA A 89 -8.89 -23.16 18.60
N ASP A 90 -8.68 -24.48 18.55
CA ASP A 90 -9.29 -25.51 17.70
C ASP A 90 -9.69 -25.11 16.27
N SER A 91 -8.78 -25.35 15.33
CA SER A 91 -9.16 -25.55 13.92
C SER A 91 -10.17 -26.69 13.73
N GLU A 92 -10.32 -27.59 14.71
CA GLU A 92 -11.29 -28.69 14.72
C GLU A 92 -12.75 -28.21 14.88
N ASN A 93 -13.00 -27.12 15.64
CA ASN A 93 -14.36 -26.59 15.86
C ASN A 93 -14.98 -25.92 14.62
N TYR A 94 -14.16 -25.42 13.69
CA TYR A 94 -14.67 -24.74 12.49
C TYR A 94 -15.30 -25.71 11.48
N ARG A 95 -14.93 -27.00 11.52
CA ARG A 95 -15.49 -28.04 10.63
C ARG A 95 -16.84 -28.55 11.10
N GLU A 96 -17.08 -28.68 12.40
CA GLU A 96 -18.38 -29.08 12.94
C GLU A 96 -19.47 -28.01 12.72
N ALA A 97 -19.09 -26.72 12.68
CA ALA A 97 -20.02 -25.62 12.42
C ALA A 97 -20.44 -25.47 10.94
N LEU A 98 -19.84 -26.25 10.02
CA LEU A 98 -20.09 -26.19 8.56
C LEU A 98 -20.82 -27.45 8.01
N THR A 99 -21.25 -28.35 8.88
CA THR A 99 -22.11 -29.51 8.57
C THR A 99 -23.52 -29.31 9.10
#